data_AF-A0A5M3XYK2-F1
#
_entry.id   AF-A0A5M3XYK2-F1
#
_cell.length_a   1.000
_cell.length_b   1.000
_cell.length_c   1.000
_cell.angle_alpha   90.00
_cell.angle_beta   90.00
_cell.angle_gamma   90.00
#
_symmetry.space_group_name_H-M   'P 1'
#
loop_
_entity.id
_entity.type
_entity.pdbx_description
1 polymer ?
#
loop_
_entity_poly.entity_id
_entity_poly.type
_entity_poly.pdbx_seq_one_letter_code
_entity_poly.pdbx_strand_id
1 'polypeptide(L)'
;MSAQPIEEDPQDPQVILRGLPVRERPEFLRQYRQAVEAARDDLASYTALKRLLHRWHLTVIATNRPGYYDAIQEAKEGAGATTPLDEAIADELARRR
;
A
#
# COMPACT_ATOMS: atom_id res chain seq x y z
N MET A 1 -14.69 4.01 34.44
CA MET A 1 -14.39 3.24 33.22
C MET A 1 -13.66 4.18 32.27
N SER A 2 -12.40 3.90 31.94
CA SER A 2 -11.68 4.60 30.88
C SER A 2 -11.97 3.90 29.56
N ALA A 3 -12.48 4.63 28.57
CA ALA A 3 -12.57 4.13 27.20
C ALA A 3 -11.14 4.08 26.65
N GLN A 4 -10.61 2.87 26.45
CA GLN A 4 -9.38 2.74 25.67
C GLN A 4 -9.68 3.16 24.22
N PRO A 5 -8.79 3.91 23.55
CA PRO A 5 -8.96 4.25 22.15
C PRO A 5 -9.11 2.95 21.34
N ILE A 6 -10.14 2.86 20.50
CA ILE A 6 -10.25 1.78 19.53
C ILE A 6 -9.22 2.08 18.44
N GLU A 7 -8.20 1.24 18.32
CA GLU A 7 -7.25 1.31 17.22
C GLU A 7 -8.00 1.01 15.91
N GLU A 8 -7.98 1.95 14.97
CA GLU A 8 -8.61 1.78 13.66
C GLU A 8 -7.86 0.72 12.85
N ASP A 9 -8.58 -0.12 12.09
CA ASP A 9 -7.95 -1.09 11.18
C ASP A 9 -7.14 -0.34 10.10
N PRO A 10 -5.81 -0.54 10.00
CA PRO A 10 -5.00 0.13 9.00
C PRO A 10 -5.36 -0.24 7.56
N GLN A 11 -6.09 -1.35 7.36
CA GLN A 11 -6.59 -1.81 6.06
C GLN A 11 -8.01 -1.32 5.76
N ASP A 12 -8.65 -0.58 6.67
CA ASP A 12 -9.94 0.04 6.42
C ASP A 12 -9.84 1.00 5.21
N PRO A 13 -10.72 0.89 4.20
CA PRO A 13 -10.70 1.75 3.03
C PRO A 13 -10.75 3.25 3.35
N GLN A 14 -11.44 3.66 4.42
CA GLN A 14 -11.49 5.06 4.87
C GLN A 14 -10.16 5.50 5.48
N VAL A 15 -9.52 4.65 6.29
CA VAL A 15 -8.20 4.93 6.87
C VAL A 15 -7.16 5.06 5.75
N ILE A 16 -7.16 4.14 4.79
CA ILE A 16 -6.31 4.20 3.60
C ILE A 16 -6.54 5.50 2.82
N LEU A 17 -7.81 5.84 2.53
CA LEU A 17 -8.12 7.04 1.75
C LEU A 17 -7.64 8.33 2.44
N ARG A 18 -7.79 8.41 3.77
CA ARG A 18 -7.28 9.55 4.56
C ARG A 18 -5.76 9.63 4.54
N GLY A 19 -5.09 8.48 4.67
CA GLY A 19 -3.62 8.39 4.71
C GLY A 19 -2.92 8.58 3.36
N LEU A 20 -3.62 8.40 2.23
CA LEU A 20 -3.01 8.57 0.91
C LEU A 20 -2.80 10.05 0.55
N PRO A 21 -1.64 10.38 -0.07
CA PRO A 21 -1.45 11.66 -0.75
C PRO A 21 -2.52 11.87 -1.84
N VAL A 22 -2.93 13.12 -2.04
CA VAL A 22 -4.05 13.48 -2.94
C VAL A 22 -3.92 12.88 -4.34
N ARG A 23 -2.70 12.81 -4.87
CA ARG A 23 -2.41 12.28 -6.21
C ARG A 23 -2.66 10.78 -6.37
N GLU A 24 -2.60 10.00 -5.29
CA GLU A 24 -2.78 8.54 -5.31
C GLU A 24 -4.27 8.14 -5.08
N ARG A 25 -5.06 9.04 -4.48
CA ARG A 25 -6.47 8.79 -4.14
C ARG A 25 -7.35 8.37 -5.34
N PRO A 26 -7.24 8.99 -6.53
CA PRO A 26 -8.08 8.62 -7.67
C PRO A 26 -7.89 7.16 -8.09
N GLU A 27 -6.63 6.70 -8.12
CA GLU A 27 -6.31 5.33 -8.53
C GLU A 27 -6.73 4.31 -7.46
N PHE A 28 -6.57 4.63 -6.18
CA PHE A 28 -7.12 3.82 -5.09
C PHE A 28 -8.64 3.66 -5.23
N LEU A 29 -9.38 4.76 -5.41
CA LEU A 29 -10.84 4.72 -5.54
C LEU A 29 -11.30 3.96 -6.79
N ARG A 30 -10.53 4.02 -7.88
CA ARG A 30 -10.81 3.25 -9.11
C ARG A 30 -10.69 1.76 -8.85
N GLN A 31 -9.56 1.31 -8.29
CA GLN A 31 -9.30 -0.11 -8.01
C GLN A 31 -10.23 -0.64 -6.92
N TYR A 32 -10.47 0.13 -5.86
CA TYR A 32 -11.35 -0.26 -4.75
C TYR A 32 -12.77 -0.52 -5.23
N ARG A 33 -13.36 0.40 -6.01
CA ARG A 33 -14.70 0.22 -6.59
C ARG A 33 -14.79 -1.04 -7.45
N GLN A 34 -13.79 -1.27 -8.31
CA GLN A 34 -13.74 -2.47 -9.15
C GLN A 34 -13.67 -3.76 -8.31
N ALA A 35 -12.87 -3.79 -7.24
CA ALA A 35 -12.72 -4.97 -6.40
C ALA A 35 -13.95 -5.22 -5.51
N VAL A 36 -14.61 -4.16 -5.04
CA VAL A 36 -15.89 -4.27 -4.31
C VAL A 36 -16.98 -4.83 -5.22
N GLU A 37 -17.07 -4.35 -6.46
CA GLU A 37 -18.03 -4.85 -7.44
C GLU A 37 -17.82 -6.36 -7.66
N ALA A 38 -16.58 -6.79 -7.90
CA ALA A 38 -16.27 -8.21 -8.08
C ALA A 38 -16.56 -9.05 -6.84
N ALA A 39 -16.21 -8.55 -5.64
CA ALA A 39 -16.47 -9.26 -4.38
C ALA A 39 -17.95 -9.35 -4.02
N ARG A 40 -18.76 -8.38 -4.48
CA ARG A 40 -20.23 -8.43 -4.31
C ARG A 40 -20.84 -9.57 -5.12
N ASP A 41 -20.33 -9.80 -6.32
CA ASP A 41 -20.90 -10.77 -7.26
C ASP A 41 -20.31 -12.19 -7.06
N ASP A 42 -19.08 -12.31 -6.56
CA ASP A 42 -18.39 -13.57 -6.31
C ASP A 42 -17.66 -13.59 -4.95
N LEU A 43 -18.03 -14.53 -4.07
CA LEU A 43 -17.41 -14.69 -2.76
C LEU A 43 -15.91 -15.04 -2.82
N ALA A 44 -15.45 -15.73 -3.86
CA ALA A 44 -14.03 -16.04 -4.01
C ALA A 44 -13.18 -14.77 -4.22
N SER A 45 -13.78 -13.70 -4.74
CA SER A 45 -13.13 -12.42 -5.00
C SER A 45 -12.88 -11.59 -3.73
N TYR A 46 -13.44 -11.94 -2.57
CA TYR A 46 -13.12 -11.27 -1.30
C TYR A 46 -11.63 -11.34 -0.94
N THR A 47 -10.97 -12.46 -1.26
CA THR A 47 -9.52 -12.59 -1.03
C THR A 47 -8.73 -11.58 -1.87
N ALA A 48 -9.18 -11.31 -3.10
CA ALA A 48 -8.57 -10.30 -3.96
C ALA A 48 -8.78 -8.88 -3.40
N LEU A 49 -9.96 -8.57 -2.88
CA LEU A 49 -10.25 -7.31 -2.20
C LEU A 49 -9.35 -7.11 -0.97
N LYS A 50 -9.19 -8.13 -0.11
CA LYS A 50 -8.29 -8.05 1.06
C LYS A 50 -6.83 -7.79 0.65
N ARG A 51 -6.35 -8.48 -0.39
CA ARG A 51 -4.99 -8.26 -0.93
C ARG A 51 -4.82 -6.86 -1.50
N LEU A 52 -5.85 -6.32 -2.16
CA LEU A 52 -5.85 -4.95 -2.66
C LEU A 52 -5.70 -3.95 -1.50
N LEU A 53 -6.53 -4.08 -0.47
CA LEU A 53 -6.48 -3.20 0.72
C LEU A 53 -5.12 -3.28 1.42
N HIS A 54 -4.56 -4.48 1.56
CA HIS A 54 -3.21 -4.65 2.09
C HIS A 54 -2.15 -3.92 1.28
N ARG A 55 -2.20 -4.04 -0.05
CA ARG A 55 -1.26 -3.32 -0.93
C ARG A 55 -1.36 -1.81 -0.77
N TRP A 56 -2.57 -1.27 -0.74
CA TRP A 56 -2.78 0.17 -0.59
C TRP A 56 -2.39 0.69 0.80
N HIS A 57 -2.56 -0.12 1.84
CA HIS A 57 -1.99 0.18 3.16
C HIS A 57 -0.45 0.30 3.09
N LEU A 58 0.24 -0.62 2.41
CA LEU A 58 1.68 -0.50 2.18
C LEU A 58 2.04 0.74 1.34
N THR A 59 1.19 1.11 0.37
CA THR A 59 1.36 2.36 -0.41
C THR A 59 1.24 3.59 0.48
N VAL A 60 0.33 3.63 1.45
CA VAL A 60 0.26 4.71 2.46
C VAL A 60 1.58 4.82 3.20
N ILE A 61 2.13 3.69 3.68
CA ILE A 61 3.41 3.69 4.40
C ILE A 61 4.54 4.22 3.51
N ALA A 62 4.64 3.71 2.27
CA ALA A 62 5.72 4.07 1.36
C ALA A 62 5.65 5.54 0.94
N THR A 63 4.48 6.02 0.52
CA THR A 63 4.28 7.36 -0.03
C THR A 63 4.39 8.49 1.00
N ASN A 64 4.18 8.18 2.28
CA ASN A 64 4.39 9.13 3.38
C ASN A 64 5.83 9.14 3.90
N ARG A 65 6.74 8.30 3.39
CA ARG A 65 8.17 8.43 3.70
C ARG A 65 8.74 9.66 2.99
N PRO A 66 9.50 10.52 3.70
CA PRO A 66 10.19 11.63 3.08
C PRO A 66 11.05 11.18 1.90
N GLY A 67 11.02 11.94 0.80
CA GLY A 67 11.81 11.66 -0.40
C GLY A 67 11.35 10.45 -1.23
N TYR A 68 10.24 9.77 -0.88
CA TYR A 68 9.77 8.59 -1.62
C TYR A 68 9.62 8.86 -3.13
N TYR A 69 9.02 9.99 -3.49
CA TYR A 69 8.79 10.31 -4.90
C TYR A 69 10.03 10.83 -5.61
N ASP A 70 10.92 11.51 -4.89
CA ASP A 70 12.20 11.98 -5.44
C ASP A 70 13.09 10.77 -5.74
N ALA A 71 13.20 9.81 -4.82
CA ALA A 71 13.93 8.55 -5.02
C ALA A 71 13.39 7.74 -6.22
N ILE A 72 12.07 7.77 -6.47
CA ILE A 72 11.49 7.16 -7.67
C ILE A 72 11.92 7.88 -8.95
N GLN A 73 12.00 9.23 -8.92
CA GLN A 73 12.46 9.97 -10.10
C GLN A 73 13.95 9.77 -10.34
N GLU A 74 14.78 9.86 -9.29
CA GLU A 74 16.21 9.57 -9.38
C GLU A 74 16.45 8.19 -10.00
N ALA A 75 15.78 7.14 -9.50
CA ALA A 75 15.92 5.80 -10.04
C ALA A 75 15.52 5.70 -11.52
N LYS A 76 14.47 6.42 -11.96
CA LYS A 76 14.06 6.47 -13.37
C LYS A 76 15.08 7.19 -14.26
N GLU A 77 15.77 8.17 -13.72
CA GLU A 77 16.82 8.93 -14.37
C GLU A 77 18.18 8.21 -14.34
N GLY A 78 18.26 7.03 -13.70
CA GLY A 78 19.51 6.30 -13.51
C GLY A 78 20.42 6.95 -12.46
N ALA A 79 19.86 7.81 -11.62
CA ALA A 79 20.50 8.47 -10.49
C ALA A 79 20.05 7.84 -9.16
N GLY A 80 20.73 8.22 -8.07
CA GLY A 80 20.39 7.78 -6.72
C GLY A 80 21.00 6.43 -6.32
N ALA A 81 20.82 6.07 -5.05
CA ALA A 81 21.29 4.80 -4.51
C ALA A 81 20.30 3.68 -4.87
N THR A 82 20.69 2.80 -5.80
CA THR A 82 19.89 1.64 -6.21
C THR A 82 20.58 0.34 -5.81
N THR A 83 19.79 -0.69 -5.50
CA THR A 83 20.28 -2.06 -5.29
C THR A 83 19.71 -2.96 -6.37
N PRO A 84 20.49 -3.89 -6.95
CA PRO A 84 19.98 -4.95 -7.81
C PRO A 84 18.83 -5.72 -7.14
N LEU A 85 17.82 -6.11 -7.93
CA LEU A 85 16.60 -6.73 -7.38
C LEU A 85 16.88 -8.07 -6.67
N ASP A 86 17.78 -8.86 -7.22
CA ASP A 86 18.21 -10.14 -6.66
C ASP A 86 18.89 -9.99 -5.29
N GLU A 87 19.74 -8.97 -5.14
CA GLU A 87 20.37 -8.63 -3.86
C GLU A 87 19.33 -8.16 -2.83
N ALA A 88 18.41 -7.27 -3.23
CA ALA A 88 17.35 -6.79 -2.35
C ALA A 88 16.42 -7.93 -1.86
N ILE A 89 16.14 -8.92 -2.72
CA ILE A 89 15.35 -10.11 -2.36
C ILE A 89 16.13 -10.98 -1.37
N ALA A 90 17.42 -11.21 -1.60
CA ALA A 90 18.26 -12.00 -0.71
C ALA A 90 18.30 -11.40 0.71
N ASP A 91 18.50 -10.09 0.82
CA ASP A 91 18.52 -9.37 2.09
C ASP A 91 17.19 -9.43 2.85
N GLU A 92 16.06 -9.31 2.15
CA GLU A 92 14.74 -9.45 2.76
C GLU A 92 14.49 -10.88 3.27
N LEU A 93 14.89 -11.90 2.51
CA LEU A 93 14.79 -13.29 2.95
C LEU A 93 15.68 -13.59 4.17
N ALA A 94 16.86 -12.97 4.23
CA ALA A 94 17.76 -13.09 5.38
C ALA A 94 17.16 -12.46 6.64
N ARG A 95 16.49 -11.29 6.54
CA ARG A 95 15.83 -10.62 7.67
C ARG A 95 14.65 -11.37 8.28
N ARG A 96 14.07 -12.31 7.54
CA ARG A 96 12.90 -13.10 7.97
C ARG A 96 13.26 -14.44 8.62
N ARG A 97 14.55 -14.79 8.68
CA ARG A 97 15.06 -15.96 9.40
C ARG A 97 15.40 -15.62 10.83
#